data_AF-A0A7C7IY85-F1
#
_entry.id   AF-A0A7C7IY85-F1
#
_cell.length_a   1.000
_cell.length_b   1.000
_cell.length_c   1.000
_cell.angle_alpha   90.00
_cell.angle_beta   90.00
_cell.angle_gamma   90.00
#
_symmetry.space_group_name_H-M   'P 1'
#
loop_
_entity.id
_entity.type
_entity.pdbx_description
1 polymer ?
#
loop_
_entity_poly.entity_id
_entity_poly.type
_entity_poly.pdbx_seq_one_letter_code
_entity_poly.pdbx_strand_id
1 'polypeptide(L)'
;MKIIHIVLFSSFLTIGCSGHHHHNYERDYKHKIVKVIPEERGQTVTVVVHHQGKLTPREKKFLRKHFRKKFGHKKHQHNKNKVKIVFVLK
;
A
#
# COMPACT_ATOMS: atom_id res chain seq x y z
N MET A 1 -1.40 -22.23 50.95
CA MET A 1 -1.71 -23.00 49.72
C MET A 1 -1.59 -22.07 48.51
N LYS A 2 -0.34 -21.76 48.11
CA LYS A 2 0.04 -20.70 47.13
C LYS A 2 0.07 -21.20 45.66
N ILE A 3 -0.47 -22.40 45.40
CA ILE A 3 -0.23 -23.13 44.15
C ILE A 3 -1.36 -22.92 43.13
N ILE A 4 -2.57 -22.55 43.56
CA ILE A 4 -3.75 -22.48 42.70
C ILE A 4 -3.69 -21.30 41.72
N HIS A 5 -2.93 -20.23 42.04
CA HIS A 5 -2.81 -19.06 41.16
C HIS A 5 -1.93 -19.29 39.93
N ILE A 6 -1.12 -20.36 39.91
CA ILE A 6 -0.18 -20.63 38.79
C ILE A 6 -0.91 -21.22 37.58
N VAL A 7 -2.04 -21.90 37.79
CA VAL A 7 -2.75 -22.61 36.70
C VAL A 7 -3.63 -21.67 35.88
N LEU A 8 -4.09 -20.54 36.44
CA LEU A 8 -4.92 -19.58 35.68
C LEU A 8 -4.09 -18.73 34.70
N PHE A 9 -2.78 -18.62 34.92
CA PHE A 9 -1.88 -17.75 34.15
C PHE A 9 -1.36 -18.41 32.84
N SER A 10 -1.60 -19.70 32.65
CA SER A 10 -1.15 -20.45 31.45
C SER A 10 -2.04 -20.22 30.21
N SER A 11 -3.15 -19.50 30.34
CA SER A 11 -4.12 -19.26 29.26
C SER A 11 -3.75 -18.11 28.30
N PHE A 12 -2.62 -17.44 28.50
CA PHE A 12 -2.24 -16.25 27.72
C PHE A 12 -0.97 -16.38 26.85
N LEU A 13 -0.42 -17.59 26.68
CA LEU A 13 0.74 -17.76 25.81
C LEU A 13 0.37 -18.39 24.47
N THR A 14 0.61 -17.61 23.41
CA THR A 14 0.60 -17.93 21.97
C THR A 14 -0.77 -17.74 21.31
N ILE A 15 -1.27 -16.50 21.24
CA ILE A 15 -0.94 -15.53 20.18
C ILE A 15 -0.92 -16.23 18.83
N GLY A 16 -2.06 -16.14 18.14
CA GLY A 16 -2.22 -16.64 16.79
C GLY A 16 -1.10 -16.15 15.89
N CYS A 17 -0.36 -17.09 15.32
CA CYS A 17 0.38 -16.88 14.09
C CYS A 17 -0.64 -16.68 12.95
N SER A 18 -1.36 -15.55 12.97
CA SER A 18 -1.75 -14.90 11.74
C SER A 18 -0.44 -14.47 11.10
N GLY A 19 0.18 -15.40 10.37
CA GLY A 19 1.22 -15.12 9.41
C GLY A 19 0.63 -14.15 8.42
N HIS A 20 0.70 -12.86 8.77
CA HIS A 20 0.47 -11.77 7.86
C HIS A 20 1.63 -11.92 6.88
N HIS A 21 1.43 -12.73 5.83
CA HIS A 21 2.27 -12.76 4.66
C HIS A 21 2.14 -11.35 4.05
N HIS A 22 2.88 -10.41 4.63
CA HIS A 22 3.44 -9.27 3.93
C HIS A 22 4.38 -9.90 2.90
N HIS A 23 3.77 -10.47 1.86
CA HIS A 23 4.45 -10.61 0.59
C HIS A 23 5.08 -9.24 0.36
N ASN A 24 6.40 -9.25 0.19
CA ASN A 24 7.26 -8.12 -0.11
C ASN A 24 6.92 -7.58 -1.52
N TYR A 25 5.63 -7.28 -1.78
CA TYR A 25 5.15 -6.73 -3.03
C TYR A 25 5.95 -5.48 -3.37
N GLU A 26 6.31 -4.68 -2.35
CA GLU A 26 7.14 -3.48 -2.50
C GLU A 26 8.51 -3.76 -3.15
N ARG A 27 9.08 -4.96 -2.99
CA ARG A 27 10.33 -5.37 -3.62
C ARG A 27 10.11 -5.92 -5.05
N ASP A 28 9.00 -6.63 -5.26
CA ASP A 28 8.71 -7.37 -6.52
C ASP A 28 8.16 -6.50 -7.67
N TYR A 29 7.63 -5.30 -7.40
CA TYR A 29 7.23 -4.41 -8.49
C TYR A 29 8.14 -3.17 -8.61
N LYS A 30 8.94 -2.81 -7.59
CA LYS A 30 9.73 -1.58 -7.62
C LYS A 30 10.75 -1.58 -8.76
N HIS A 31 11.35 -2.74 -9.04
CA HIS A 31 12.24 -2.93 -10.19
C HIS A 31 11.50 -2.83 -11.54
N LYS A 32 10.18 -3.04 -11.55
CA LYS A 32 9.34 -2.89 -12.75
C LYS A 32 8.93 -1.44 -12.98
N ILE A 33 8.95 -0.56 -11.97
CA ILE A 33 8.56 0.83 -12.15
C ILE A 33 9.76 1.64 -12.64
N VAL A 34 9.68 2.11 -13.88
CA VAL A 34 10.74 2.87 -14.52
C VAL A 34 10.66 4.35 -14.16
N LYS A 35 9.46 4.91 -14.18
CA LYS A 35 9.23 6.35 -13.97
C LYS A 35 7.83 6.60 -13.48
N VAL A 36 7.68 7.57 -12.60
CA VAL A 36 6.38 8.08 -12.16
C VAL A 36 6.34 9.58 -12.42
N ILE A 37 5.35 10.03 -13.19
CA ILE A 37 5.17 11.43 -13.56
C ILE A 37 3.81 11.90 -13.03
N PRO A 38 3.78 12.75 -11.99
CA PRO A 38 2.56 13.44 -11.60
C PRO A 38 2.33 14.66 -12.51
N GLU A 39 1.18 14.72 -13.16
CA GLU A 39 0.68 15.87 -13.90
C GLU A 39 -0.50 16.48 -13.14
N GLU A 40 -0.35 17.70 -12.63
CA GLU A 40 -1.46 18.45 -12.05
C GLU A 40 -2.21 19.21 -13.16
N ARG A 41 -3.52 18.98 -13.28
CA ARG A 41 -4.41 19.74 -14.16
C ARG A 41 -5.58 20.26 -13.33
N GLY A 42 -5.49 21.52 -12.92
CA GLY A 42 -6.45 22.14 -12.01
C GLY A 42 -6.54 21.37 -10.68
N GLN A 43 -7.73 20.82 -10.37
CA GLN A 43 -7.99 20.01 -9.17
C GLN A 43 -7.73 18.51 -9.36
N THR A 44 -7.27 18.07 -10.53
CA THR A 44 -7.00 16.64 -10.79
C THR A 44 -5.50 16.40 -10.89
N VAL A 45 -5.01 15.37 -10.20
CA VAL A 45 -3.62 14.90 -10.34
C VAL A 45 -3.64 13.60 -11.12
N THR A 46 -3.04 13.59 -12.30
CA THR A 46 -2.83 12.38 -13.10
C THR A 46 -1.43 11.85 -12.83
N VAL A 47 -1.34 10.66 -12.24
CA VAL A 47 -0.08 9.99 -11.96
C VAL A 47 0.14 8.94 -13.06
N VAL A 48 1.05 9.24 -13.97
CA VAL A 48 1.47 8.31 -15.03
C VAL A 48 2.61 7.44 -14.50
N VAL A 49 2.37 6.14 -14.45
CA VAL A 49 3.31 5.14 -13.93
C VAL A 49 3.82 4.32 -15.10
N HIS A 50 5.05 4.62 -15.52
CA HIS A 50 5.76 3.82 -16.51
C HIS A 50 6.30 2.57 -15.84
N HIS A 51 5.97 1.41 -16.40
CA HIS A 51 6.46 0.13 -15.93
C HIS A 51 7.02 -0.72 -17.07
N GLN A 52 7.97 -1.58 -16.73
CA GLN A 52 8.50 -2.65 -17.57
C GLN A 52 7.89 -3.98 -17.15
N GLY A 53 7.64 -4.83 -18.14
CA GLY A 53 7.01 -6.13 -17.91
C GLY A 53 5.55 -6.04 -17.44
N LYS A 54 4.97 -7.20 -17.16
CA LYS A 54 3.54 -7.31 -16.82
C LYS A 54 3.32 -7.02 -15.33
N LEU A 55 2.41 -6.09 -15.07
CA LEU A 55 1.85 -5.88 -13.72
C LEU A 55 0.58 -6.74 -13.55
N THR A 56 0.57 -7.53 -12.49
CA THR A 56 -0.60 -8.26 -12.01
C THR A 56 -1.69 -7.30 -11.51
N PRO A 57 -2.97 -7.71 -11.51
CA PRO A 57 -4.05 -6.91 -10.96
C PRO A 57 -3.82 -6.51 -9.49
N ARG A 58 -3.19 -7.37 -8.69
CA ARG A 58 -2.84 -7.10 -7.28
C ARG A 58 -1.80 -5.99 -7.16
N GLU A 59 -0.72 -6.04 -7.95
CA GLU A 59 0.29 -4.97 -8.00
C GLU A 59 -0.34 -3.64 -8.45
N LYS A 60 -1.19 -3.66 -9.51
CA LYS A 60 -1.91 -2.45 -9.95
C LYS A 60 -2.81 -1.87 -8.85
N LYS A 61 -3.52 -2.72 -8.09
CA LYS A 61 -4.38 -2.29 -6.96
C LYS A 61 -3.54 -1.65 -5.85
N PHE A 62 -2.41 -2.25 -5.51
CA PHE A 62 -1.49 -1.72 -4.51
C PHE A 62 -0.92 -0.37 -4.94
N LEU A 63 -0.36 -0.28 -6.15
CA LEU A 63 0.21 0.95 -6.69
C LEU A 63 -0.82 2.08 -6.75
N ARG A 64 -2.07 1.76 -7.13
CA ARG A 64 -3.17 2.74 -7.10
C ARG A 64 -3.41 3.28 -5.70
N LYS A 65 -3.43 2.42 -4.67
CA LYS A 65 -3.60 2.83 -3.26
C LYS A 65 -2.41 3.67 -2.78
N HIS A 66 -1.19 3.23 -3.08
CA HIS A 66 0.04 3.91 -2.70
C HIS A 66 0.11 5.32 -3.29
N PHE A 67 -0.08 5.46 -4.61
CA PHE A 67 -0.02 6.77 -5.27
C PHE A 67 -1.21 7.67 -4.94
N ARG A 68 -2.41 7.12 -4.71
CA ARG A 68 -3.53 7.91 -4.15
C ARG A 68 -3.19 8.49 -2.79
N LYS A 69 -2.56 7.72 -1.91
CA LYS A 69 -2.11 8.21 -0.61
C LYS A 69 -1.02 9.27 -0.79
N LYS A 70 -0.04 9.01 -1.65
CA LYS A 70 1.10 9.92 -1.87
C LYS A 70 0.69 11.28 -2.47
N PHE A 71 -0.19 11.29 -3.47
CA PHE A 71 -0.54 12.48 -4.24
C PHE A 71 -1.94 13.04 -3.93
N GLY A 72 -2.74 12.34 -3.13
CA GLY A 72 -4.10 12.76 -2.77
C GLY A 72 -4.19 13.63 -1.52
N HIS A 73 -3.10 13.83 -0.79
CA HIS A 73 -3.06 14.70 0.37
C HIS A 73 -2.50 16.08 -0.02
N LYS A 74 -3.38 17.05 -0.34
CA LYS A 74 -3.03 18.46 -0.09
C LYS A 74 -3.42 18.79 1.35
N LYS A 75 -2.45 19.36 2.07
CA LYS A 75 -2.57 19.98 3.39
C LYS A 75 -3.79 20.93 3.40
N HIS A 76 -4.70 20.75 4.36
CA HIS A 76 -5.62 21.78 4.87
C HIS A 76 -6.88 22.23 4.11
N GLN A 77 -7.20 21.84 2.87
CA GLN A 77 -8.45 22.29 2.24
C GLN A 77 -9.37 21.16 1.81
N HIS A 78 -10.66 21.36 2.09
CA HIS A 78 -11.78 20.45 1.91
C HIS A 78 -11.98 19.93 0.46
N ASN A 79 -11.19 20.40 -0.51
CA ASN A 79 -11.13 19.87 -1.87
C ASN A 79 -10.01 18.84 -2.02
N LYS A 80 -10.36 17.57 -1.89
CA LYS A 80 -9.47 16.46 -2.26
C LYS A 80 -9.27 16.48 -3.78
N ASN A 81 -8.04 16.73 -4.22
CA ASN A 81 -7.71 16.60 -5.64
C ASN A 81 -8.04 15.17 -6.11
N LYS A 82 -8.74 15.05 -7.25
CA LYS A 82 -9.07 13.75 -7.83
C LYS A 82 -7.78 13.14 -8.38
N VAL A 83 -7.31 12.05 -7.78
CA VAL A 83 -6.10 11.35 -8.25
C VAL A 83 -6.45 10.26 -9.24
N LYS A 84 -6.04 10.43 -10.50
CA LYS A 84 -6.14 9.43 -11.56
C LYS A 84 -4.77 8.76 -11.72
N ILE A 85 -4.73 7.43 -11.71
CA ILE A 85 -3.48 6.68 -11.96
C ILE A 85 -3.59 5.95 -13.29
N VAL A 86 -2.60 6.16 -14.15
CA VAL A 86 -2.49 5.54 -15.46
C VAL A 86 -1.23 4.69 -15.49
N PHE A 87 -1.34 3.45 -15.94
CA PHE A 87 -0.19 2.56 -16.11
C PHE A 87 0.18 2.50 -17.58
N VAL A 88 1.45 2.76 -17.89
CA VAL A 88 1.99 2.74 -19.25
C VAL A 88 3.10 1.71 -19.31
N LEU A 89 2.97 0.74 -20.21
CA LEU A 89 4.05 -0.20 -20.51
C LEU A 89 5.10 0.56 -21.33
N LYS A 90 6.34 0.57 -20.84
CA LYS A 90 7.48 1.17 -21.55
C LYS A 90 8.14 0.14 -22.46
#